data_AF-M0C0Q8-F1
#
_entry.id   AF-M0C0Q8-F1
#
_cell.length_a   1.000
_cell.length_b   1.000
_cell.length_c   1.000
_cell.angle_alpha   90.00
_cell.angle_beta   90.00
_cell.angle_gamma   90.00
#
_symmetry.space_group_name_H-M   'P 1'
#
loop_
_entity.id
_entity.type
_entity.pdbx_description
1 polymer ?
#
loop_
_entity_poly.entity_id
_entity_poly.type
_entity_poly.pdbx_seq_one_letter_code
_entity_poly.pdbx_strand_id
1 'polypeptide(L)'
;MIGTDVVVAAPALALAVVVGLAVHEWTHALVLRLAGIDHTVSYLPGRTDGIIGLLTCCPWAVVEPRPTGREPAVHLRAAALAPVLLAVPVFAAGFGGAIPADSPIAMAVAIGWLACSVPSPQDFSVVFYAHRVLETEIAADPNATALGSRAD
;
A
#
# COMPACT_ATOMS: atom_id res chain seq x y z
N MET A 1 23.47 -23.29 -17.20
CA MET A 1 23.51 -23.59 -15.75
C MET A 1 22.95 -22.37 -15.03
N ILE A 2 21.84 -22.52 -14.31
CA ILE A 2 21.42 -21.50 -13.35
C ILE A 2 22.45 -21.56 -12.21
N GLY A 3 23.23 -20.49 -12.02
CA GLY A 3 24.24 -20.44 -10.96
C GLY A 3 23.60 -20.61 -9.58
N THR A 4 24.33 -21.19 -8.63
CA THR A 4 23.90 -21.37 -7.24
C THR A 4 23.36 -20.08 -6.62
N ASP A 5 23.90 -18.94 -7.04
CA ASP A 5 23.47 -17.61 -6.59
C ASP A 5 22.00 -17.33 -6.89
N VAL A 6 21.51 -17.71 -8.07
CA VAL A 6 20.10 -17.51 -8.46
C VAL A 6 19.19 -18.44 -7.65
N VAL A 7 19.63 -19.68 -7.39
CA VAL A 7 18.88 -20.66 -6.61
C VAL A 7 18.61 -20.17 -5.19
N VAL A 8 19.55 -19.42 -4.61
CA VAL A 8 19.42 -18.88 -3.24
C VAL A 8 18.80 -17.47 -3.24
N ALA A 9 19.07 -16.64 -4.24
CA ALA A 9 18.52 -15.29 -4.34
C ALA A 9 17.01 -15.28 -4.64
N ALA A 10 16.53 -16.20 -5.49
CA ALA A 10 15.11 -16.26 -5.85
C ALA A 10 14.15 -16.45 -4.66
N PRO A 11 14.36 -17.41 -3.72
CA PRO A 11 13.50 -17.54 -2.55
C PRO A 11 13.63 -16.34 -1.61
N ALA A 12 14.83 -15.77 -1.46
CA ALA A 12 15.03 -14.56 -0.66
C ALA A 12 14.23 -13.37 -1.21
N LEU A 13 14.25 -13.18 -2.54
CA LEU A 13 13.44 -12.17 -3.22
C LEU A 13 11.95 -12.41 -2.98
N ALA A 14 11.47 -13.64 -3.19
CA ALA A 14 10.07 -13.98 -2.99
C ALA A 14 9.60 -13.71 -1.56
N LEU A 15 10.40 -14.10 -0.56
CA LEU A 15 10.12 -13.80 0.85
C LEU A 15 10.11 -12.30 1.14
N ALA A 16 11.08 -11.56 0.61
CA ALA A 16 11.14 -10.10 0.78
C ALA A 16 9.92 -9.40 0.18
N VAL A 17 9.46 -9.83 -1.00
CA VAL A 17 8.24 -9.31 -1.62
C VAL A 17 7.02 -9.63 -0.77
N VAL A 18 6.90 -10.87 -0.28
CA VAL A 18 5.76 -11.27 0.56
C VAL A 18 5.65 -10.43 1.83
N VAL A 19 6.78 -10.27 2.53
CA VAL A 19 6.83 -9.47 3.76
C VAL A 19 6.65 -7.98 3.42
N GLY A 20 7.29 -7.49 2.37
CA GLY A 20 7.21 -6.10 1.92
C GLY A 20 5.77 -5.69 1.57
N LEU A 21 5.00 -6.55 0.90
CA LEU A 21 3.59 -6.30 0.62
C LEU A 21 2.75 -6.22 1.89
N ALA A 22 2.97 -7.11 2.86
CA ALA A 22 2.24 -7.02 4.13
C ALA A 22 2.54 -5.70 4.86
N VAL A 23 3.80 -5.27 4.88
CA VAL A 23 4.20 -4.01 5.49
C VAL A 23 3.68 -2.81 4.70
N HIS A 24 3.64 -2.88 3.37
CA HIS A 24 3.06 -1.85 2.49
C HIS A 24 1.61 -1.56 2.88
N GLU A 25 0.79 -2.59 2.96
CA GLU A 25 -0.63 -2.47 3.31
C GLU A 25 -0.83 -1.99 4.75
N TRP A 26 -0.02 -2.48 5.69
CA TRP A 26 -0.04 -1.97 7.07
C TRP A 26 0.37 -0.51 7.18
N THR A 27 1.21 -0.02 6.27
CA THR A 27 1.66 1.37 6.29
C THR A 27 0.53 2.32 5.89
N HIS A 28 -0.28 1.94 4.90
CA HIS A 28 -1.54 2.64 4.61
C HIS A 28 -2.47 2.65 5.83
N ALA A 29 -2.74 1.47 6.39
CA ALA A 29 -3.64 1.32 7.55
C ALA A 29 -3.15 2.13 8.76
N LEU A 30 -1.85 2.16 9.02
CA LEU A 30 -1.26 2.94 10.11
C LEU A 30 -1.51 4.43 9.94
N VAL A 31 -1.26 4.99 8.74
CA VAL A 31 -1.49 6.41 8.50
C VAL A 31 -2.97 6.77 8.56
N LEU A 32 -3.86 5.91 8.05
CA LEU A 32 -5.31 6.10 8.18
C LEU A 32 -5.75 6.08 9.66
N ARG A 33 -5.23 5.14 10.46
CA ARG A 33 -5.46 5.10 11.92
C ARG A 33 -4.99 6.37 12.62
N LEU A 34 -3.79 6.84 12.31
CA LEU A 34 -3.23 8.07 12.88
C LEU A 34 -4.02 9.31 12.46
N ALA A 35 -4.61 9.30 11.26
CA ALA A 35 -5.49 10.34 10.75
C ALA A 35 -6.93 10.26 11.29
N GLY A 36 -7.26 9.23 12.08
CA GLY A 36 -8.62 9.02 12.61
C GLY A 36 -9.64 8.60 11.55
N ILE A 37 -9.18 8.02 10.43
CA ILE A 37 -10.04 7.57 9.33
C ILE A 37 -10.35 6.08 9.53
N ASP A 38 -11.65 5.77 9.61
CA ASP A 38 -12.11 4.38 9.64
C ASP A 38 -11.72 3.68 8.34
N HIS A 39 -11.23 2.45 8.47
CA HIS A 39 -10.77 1.65 7.34
C HIS A 39 -11.04 0.18 7.61
N THR A 40 -11.32 -0.55 6.55
CA THR A 40 -11.44 -2.01 6.59
C THR A 40 -10.25 -2.63 5.89
N VAL A 41 -9.62 -3.60 6.55
CA VAL A 41 -8.54 -4.40 5.95
C VAL A 41 -9.14 -5.74 5.55
N SER A 42 -9.21 -5.99 4.24
CA SER A 42 -9.63 -7.27 3.70
C SER A 42 -8.40 -8.04 3.25
N TYR A 43 -8.15 -9.21 3.83
CA TYR A 43 -7.07 -10.10 3.39
C TYR A 43 -7.61 -11.09 2.37
N LEU A 44 -6.93 -11.24 1.24
CA LEU A 44 -7.28 -12.17 0.16
C LEU A 44 -8.71 -12.01 -0.40
N PRO A 45 -9.11 -10.79 -0.80
CA PRO A 45 -10.43 -10.59 -1.40
C PRO A 45 -10.60 -11.40 -2.70
N GLY A 46 -11.73 -12.07 -2.87
CA GLY A 46 -12.13 -12.73 -4.13
C GLY A 46 -11.42 -14.06 -4.45
N ARG A 47 -10.84 -14.75 -3.47
CA ARG A 47 -10.05 -15.96 -3.68
C ARG A 47 -10.89 -17.21 -4.00
N THR A 48 -11.32 -17.38 -5.26
CA THR A 48 -11.83 -18.66 -5.79
C THR A 48 -10.79 -19.44 -6.60
N ASP A 49 -9.71 -18.79 -7.05
CA ASP A 49 -8.67 -19.40 -7.90
C ASP A 49 -7.41 -19.74 -7.09
N GLY A 50 -6.85 -20.94 -7.34
CA GLY A 50 -5.83 -21.59 -6.52
C GLY A 50 -4.45 -20.91 -6.44
N ILE A 51 -3.42 -21.70 -6.08
CA ILE A 51 -2.06 -21.25 -5.69
C ILE A 51 -1.37 -20.37 -6.75
N ILE A 52 -1.73 -20.49 -8.03
CA ILE A 52 -1.17 -19.68 -9.12
C ILE A 52 -1.76 -18.25 -9.11
N GLY A 53 -3.07 -18.10 -8.86
CA GLY A 53 -3.72 -16.79 -8.76
C GLY A 53 -3.23 -15.96 -7.57
N LEU A 54 -2.74 -16.64 -6.53
CA LEU A 54 -2.05 -16.01 -5.41
C LEU A 54 -0.77 -15.30 -5.85
N LEU A 55 -0.02 -15.83 -6.83
CA LEU A 55 1.28 -15.29 -7.19
C LEU A 55 1.21 -14.21 -8.28
N THR A 56 0.16 -14.19 -9.10
CA THR A 56 0.22 -13.46 -10.37
C THR A 56 -0.66 -12.22 -10.51
N CYS A 57 -1.82 -12.08 -9.82
CA CYS A 57 -2.78 -11.06 -10.26
C CYS A 57 -3.71 -10.36 -9.23
N CYS A 58 -3.72 -10.70 -7.94
CA CYS A 58 -4.72 -10.13 -7.02
C CYS A 58 -4.10 -9.43 -5.81
N PRO A 59 -4.73 -8.35 -5.28
CA PRO A 59 -4.25 -7.68 -4.07
C PRO A 59 -4.33 -8.65 -2.88
N TRP A 60 -3.21 -8.80 -2.16
CA TRP A 60 -3.10 -9.76 -1.05
C TRP A 60 -3.75 -9.26 0.23
N ALA A 61 -3.75 -7.93 0.42
CA ALA A 61 -4.67 -7.24 1.29
C ALA A 61 -5.14 -5.97 0.60
N VAL A 62 -6.33 -5.50 0.93
CA VAL A 62 -6.86 -4.22 0.46
C VAL A 62 -7.27 -3.44 1.69
N VAL A 63 -6.76 -2.22 1.80
CA VAL A 63 -7.18 -1.25 2.80
C VAL A 63 -8.18 -0.30 2.15
N GLU A 64 -9.46 -0.46 2.49
CA GLU A 64 -10.52 0.42 2.00
C GLU A 64 -10.82 1.49 3.06
N PRO A 65 -10.48 2.77 2.81
CA PRO A 65 -10.87 3.85 3.70
C PRO A 65 -12.37 4.10 3.59
N ARG A 66 -13.01 4.42 4.72
CA ARG A 66 -14.42 4.84 4.80
C ARG A 66 -14.49 6.28 5.30
N PRO A 67 -14.13 7.26 4.45
CA PRO A 67 -14.17 8.66 4.85
C PRO A 67 -15.62 9.11 5.03
N THR A 68 -15.85 9.97 6.02
CA THR A 68 -17.17 10.59 6.28
C THR A 68 -17.39 11.87 5.46
N GLY A 69 -16.43 12.23 4.61
CA GLY A 69 -16.45 13.45 3.81
C GLY A 69 -15.99 14.70 4.58
N ARG A 70 -15.71 14.57 5.88
CA ARG A 70 -15.27 15.69 6.74
C ARG A 70 -13.76 15.76 6.88
N GLU A 71 -13.05 14.73 6.44
CA GLU A 71 -11.61 14.63 6.58
C GLU A 71 -10.88 15.43 5.49
N PRO A 72 -9.75 16.07 5.82
CA PRO A 72 -9.01 16.83 4.83
C PRO A 72 -8.34 15.87 3.83
N ALA A 73 -8.42 16.21 2.54
CA ALA A 73 -7.84 15.40 1.46
C ALA A 73 -6.33 15.09 1.66
N VAL A 74 -5.61 15.93 2.40
CA VAL A 74 -4.20 15.70 2.75
C VAL A 74 -3.97 14.41 3.54
N HIS A 75 -4.92 13.97 4.38
CA HIS A 75 -4.79 12.72 5.12
C HIS A 75 -4.88 11.51 4.18
N LEU A 76 -5.78 11.54 3.18
CA LEU A 76 -5.88 10.49 2.17
C LEU A 76 -4.64 10.46 1.27
N ARG A 77 -4.12 11.63 0.89
CA ARG A 77 -2.86 11.73 0.12
C ARG A 77 -1.67 11.19 0.91
N ALA A 78 -1.57 11.53 2.20
CA ALA A 78 -0.53 11.05 3.07
C ALA A 78 -0.60 9.53 3.24
N ALA A 79 -1.81 8.98 3.44
CA ALA A 79 -2.03 7.55 3.49
C ALA A 79 -1.58 6.87 2.19
N ALA A 80 -1.96 7.40 1.01
CA ALA A 80 -1.58 6.86 -0.29
C ALA A 80 -0.07 6.88 -0.57
N LEU A 81 0.65 7.88 -0.04
CA LEU A 81 2.12 7.97 -0.18
C LEU A 81 2.90 7.24 0.93
N ALA A 82 2.21 6.75 1.96
CA ALA A 82 2.84 6.17 3.13
C ALA A 82 3.82 5.02 2.80
N PRO A 83 3.55 4.12 1.84
CA PRO A 83 4.47 3.02 1.51
C PRO A 83 5.85 3.47 1.00
N VAL A 84 5.99 4.70 0.50
CA VAL A 84 7.31 5.23 0.08
C VAL A 84 8.31 5.21 1.24
N LEU A 85 7.84 5.29 2.48
CA LEU A 85 8.68 5.20 3.67
C LEU A 85 9.39 3.85 3.83
N LEU A 86 8.91 2.77 3.19
CA LEU A 86 9.60 1.48 3.18
C LEU A 86 10.96 1.57 2.49
N ALA A 87 11.22 2.56 1.64
CA ALA A 87 12.51 2.75 1.00
C ALA A 87 13.60 3.22 1.99
N VAL A 88 13.20 3.92 3.06
CA VAL A 88 14.12 4.52 4.06
C VAL A 88 15.11 3.51 4.65
N PRO A 89 14.68 2.35 5.22
CA PRO A 89 15.63 1.39 5.80
C PRO A 89 16.62 0.84 4.77
N VAL A 90 16.20 0.65 3.51
CA VAL A 90 17.10 0.13 2.48
C VAL A 90 18.14 1.17 2.07
N PHE A 91 17.72 2.43 1.86
CA PHE A 91 18.68 3.51 1.58
C PHE A 91 19.59 3.79 2.76
N ALA A 92 19.08 3.80 3.99
CA ALA A 92 19.88 3.98 5.20
C ALA A 92 20.94 2.87 5.34
N ALA A 93 20.55 1.61 5.14
CA ALA A 93 21.48 0.47 5.17
C ALA A 93 22.49 0.53 4.02
N GLY A 94 22.06 0.90 2.80
CA GLY A 94 22.93 1.04 1.64
C GLY A 94 23.97 2.15 1.81
N PHE A 95 23.55 3.37 2.17
CA PHE A 95 24.45 4.49 2.42
C PHE A 95 25.35 4.27 3.65
N GLY A 96 24.86 3.50 4.63
CA GLY A 96 25.65 3.08 5.80
C GLY A 96 26.63 1.93 5.54
N GLY A 97 26.66 1.38 4.32
CA GLY A 97 27.54 0.27 3.95
C GLY A 97 27.15 -1.08 4.55
N ALA A 98 25.94 -1.21 5.10
CA ALA A 98 25.44 -2.42 5.73
C ALA A 98 24.89 -3.46 4.73
N ILE A 99 24.70 -3.07 3.45
CA ILE A 99 24.32 -3.99 2.37
C ILE A 99 25.58 -4.42 1.63
N PRO A 100 26.08 -5.65 1.83
CA PRO A 100 27.24 -6.16 1.11
C PRO A 100 26.90 -6.34 -0.38
N ALA A 101 27.63 -5.64 -1.26
CA ALA A 101 27.39 -5.64 -2.70
C ALA A 101 27.67 -6.99 -3.37
N ASP A 102 28.46 -7.83 -2.73
CA ASP A 102 28.84 -9.18 -3.15
C ASP A 102 27.87 -10.27 -2.66
N SER A 103 26.79 -9.90 -1.95
CA SER A 103 25.78 -10.86 -1.47
C SER A 103 24.53 -10.85 -2.36
N PRO A 104 24.31 -11.91 -3.18
CA PRO A 104 23.10 -12.04 -3.99
C PRO A 104 21.82 -12.05 -3.15
N ILE A 105 21.89 -12.58 -1.92
CA ILE A 105 20.77 -12.63 -0.98
C ILE A 105 20.43 -11.24 -0.47
N ALA A 106 21.42 -10.47 -0.01
CA ALA A 106 21.19 -9.12 0.51
C ALA A 106 20.62 -8.21 -0.59
N MET A 107 21.15 -8.32 -1.82
CA MET A 107 20.64 -7.61 -2.97
C MET A 107 19.21 -8.02 -3.33
N ALA A 108 18.90 -9.32 -3.34
CA ALA A 108 17.55 -9.81 -3.60
C ALA A 108 16.54 -9.28 -2.58
N VAL A 109 16.89 -9.28 -1.29
CA VAL A 109 16.04 -8.73 -0.23
C VAL A 109 15.84 -7.22 -0.41
N ALA A 110 16.92 -6.48 -0.65
CA ALA A 110 16.86 -5.02 -0.87
C ALA A 110 15.97 -4.67 -2.07
N ILE A 111 16.13 -5.38 -3.19
CA ILE A 111 15.32 -5.19 -4.41
C ILE A 111 13.85 -5.52 -4.14
N GLY A 112 13.57 -6.67 -3.55
CA GLY A 112 12.19 -7.10 -3.25
C GLY A 112 11.47 -6.11 -2.33
N TRP A 113 12.17 -5.64 -1.29
CA TRP A 113 11.64 -4.65 -0.36
C TRP A 113 11.41 -3.27 -1.03
N LEU A 114 12.38 -2.80 -1.82
CA LEU A 114 12.25 -1.53 -2.55
C LEU A 114 11.12 -1.56 -3.57
N ALA A 115 10.93 -2.69 -4.27
CA ALA A 115 9.81 -2.87 -5.18
C ALA A 115 8.47 -2.64 -4.46
N CYS A 116 8.34 -3.11 -3.22
CA CYS A 116 7.16 -2.89 -2.39
C CYS A 116 7.03 -1.47 -1.82
N SER A 117 8.01 -0.58 -1.97
CA SER A 117 7.85 0.84 -1.59
C SER A 117 7.18 1.70 -2.66
N VAL A 118 7.03 1.16 -3.87
CA VAL A 118 6.45 1.89 -5.01
C VAL A 118 4.93 1.91 -4.85
N PRO A 119 4.28 3.10 -4.81
CA PRO A 119 2.83 3.18 -4.76
C PRO A 119 2.18 2.60 -6.00
N SER A 120 1.01 1.99 -5.85
CA SER A 120 0.25 1.45 -6.96
C SER A 120 -0.40 2.56 -7.80
N PRO A 121 -0.88 2.26 -9.03
CA PRO A 121 -1.66 3.22 -9.81
C PRO A 121 -2.90 3.76 -9.07
N GLN A 122 -3.52 2.94 -8.21
CA GLN A 122 -4.66 3.35 -7.40
C GLN A 122 -4.24 4.37 -6.33
N ASP A 123 -3.12 4.14 -5.66
CA ASP A 123 -2.57 5.09 -4.67
C ASP A 123 -2.23 6.43 -5.32
N PHE A 124 -1.57 6.40 -6.49
CA PHE A 124 -1.32 7.62 -7.27
C PHE A 124 -2.62 8.35 -7.62
N SER A 125 -3.68 7.62 -7.97
CA SER A 125 -4.99 8.24 -8.23
C SER A 125 -5.54 8.97 -7.01
N VAL A 126 -5.39 8.41 -5.80
CA VAL A 126 -5.81 9.06 -4.54
C VAL A 126 -4.96 10.30 -4.28
N VAL A 127 -3.65 10.27 -4.54
CA VAL A 127 -2.77 11.43 -4.37
C VAL A 127 -3.29 12.65 -5.15
N PHE A 128 -3.66 12.45 -6.42
CA PHE A 128 -4.12 13.56 -7.27
C PHE A 128 -5.62 13.86 -7.11
N TYR A 129 -6.45 12.85 -6.89
CA TYR A 129 -7.91 12.96 -6.95
C TYR A 129 -8.66 12.71 -5.63
N ALA A 130 -7.97 12.68 -4.47
CA ALA A 130 -8.60 12.52 -3.15
C ALA A 130 -9.81 13.44 -2.89
N HIS A 131 -9.77 14.67 -3.41
CA HIS A 131 -10.87 15.62 -3.26
C HIS A 131 -12.17 15.13 -3.90
N ARG A 132 -12.09 14.49 -5.08
CA ARG A 132 -13.26 13.96 -5.79
C ARG A 132 -13.89 12.77 -5.06
N VAL A 133 -13.07 11.97 -4.37
CA VAL A 133 -13.55 10.86 -3.54
C VAL A 133 -14.38 11.39 -2.38
N LEU A 134 -13.88 12.43 -1.69
CA LEU A 134 -14.62 13.07 -0.59
C LEU A 134 -15.92 13.73 -1.08
N GLU A 135 -15.90 14.42 -2.22
CA GLU A 135 -17.12 15.03 -2.80
C GLU A 135 -18.19 13.99 -3.16
N THR A 136 -17.77 12.83 -3.69
CA THR A 136 -18.68 11.74 -4.04
C THR A 136 -19.36 11.17 -2.80
N GLU A 137 -18.62 10.98 -1.71
CA GLU A 137 -19.16 10.49 -0.44
C GLU A 137 -20.11 11.51 0.21
N ILE A 138 -19.78 12.80 0.19
CA ILE A 138 -20.69 13.87 0.67
C ILE A 138 -21.99 13.87 -0.14
N ALA A 139 -21.91 13.71 -1.47
CA ALA A 139 -23.09 13.69 -2.34
C ALA A 139 -23.92 12.41 -2.17
N ALA A 140 -23.29 11.30 -1.78
CA ALA A 140 -23.95 10.03 -1.50
C ALA A 140 -24.62 9.97 -0.12
N ASP A 141 -24.28 10.87 0.81
CA ASP A 141 -24.91 10.94 2.14
C ASP A 141 -26.39 11.39 2.02
N PRO A 142 -27.36 10.49 2.29
CA PRO A 142 -28.79 10.79 2.17
C PRO A 142 -29.27 11.86 3.16
N ASN A 143 -28.48 12.20 4.19
CA ASN A 143 -28.79 13.31 5.11
C ASN A 143 -28.25 14.66 4.63
N ALA A 144 -27.32 14.71 3.67
CA ALA A 144 -26.80 15.96 3.13
C ALA A 144 -27.85 16.70 2.28
N THR A 145 -28.73 15.97 1.58
CA THR A 145 -29.86 16.52 0.84
C THR A 145 -30.97 17.06 1.76
N ALA A 146 -31.09 16.56 2.99
CA ALA A 146 -32.10 17.01 3.95
C ALA A 146 -31.79 18.40 4.56
N LEU A 147 -30.52 18.84 4.57
CA LEU A 147 -30.14 20.16 5.08
C LEU A 147 -30.43 21.30 4.08
N GLY A 148 -30.51 20.99 2.79
CA GLY A 148 -30.86 21.94 1.73
C GLY A 148 -32.36 22.21 1.57
N SER A 149 -33.22 21.44 2.23
CA SER A 149 -34.68 21.48 2.07
C SER A 149 -35.43 22.27 3.16
N ARG A 150 -34.74 22.87 4.15
CA ARG A 150 -35.39 23.71 5.19
C ARG A 150 -35.26 25.20 4.88
N ALA A 151 -35.84 25.63 3.78
CA ALA A 151 -36.12 27.04 3.53
C ALA A 151 -37.56 27.18 3.01
N ASP A 152 -38.50 27.05 3.95
CA ASP A 152 -39.88 27.51 3.81
C ASP A 152 -40.10 28.65 4.83
#